data_AF-A0A5B8N4P7-F1
#
_entry.id   AF-A0A5B8N4P7-F1
#
_cell.length_a   1.000
_cell.length_b   1.000
_cell.length_c   1.000
_cell.angle_alpha   90.00
_cell.angle_beta   90.00
_cell.angle_gamma   90.00
#
_symmetry.space_group_name_H-M   'P 1'
#
loop_
_entity.id
_entity.type
_entity.pdbx_description
1 polymer ?
#
loop_
_entity_poly.entity_id
_entity_poly.type
_entity_poly.pdbx_seq_one_letter_code
_entity_poly.pdbx_strand_id
1 'polypeptide(L)'
;MHTIPETKKSHLWRKIIWHTDPDEHPLGPYHWVEIYCCEESNGYAVWYVRKLARDDTRGVPGTESADYLLNFYSKTSRDDAIERAVLLANCAPTADQVIRELDTLAANAQKV
;
A
#
# COMPACT_ATOMS: atom_id res chain seq x y z
N MET A 1 -0.23 10.83 17.74
CA MET A 1 0.60 10.85 16.50
C MET A 1 1.43 9.57 16.52
N HIS A 2 0.90 8.48 15.96
CA HIS A 2 1.62 7.21 15.90
C HIS A 2 2.59 7.26 14.73
N THR A 3 3.88 7.25 15.05
CA THR A 3 4.99 7.23 14.10
C THR A 3 4.93 5.94 13.31
N ILE A 4 4.55 6.03 12.03
CA ILE A 4 4.49 4.88 11.14
C ILE A 4 5.93 4.33 11.00
N PRO A 5 6.18 3.03 11.26
CA PRO A 5 7.51 2.45 11.17
C PRO A 5 7.97 2.38 9.71
N GLU A 6 8.75 3.37 9.27
CA GLU A 6 9.45 3.36 7.99
C GLU A 6 10.67 2.42 8.10
N THR A 7 10.70 1.35 7.30
CA THR A 7 11.90 0.51 7.16
C THR A 7 12.56 0.85 5.83
N LYS A 8 13.63 1.65 5.86
CA LYS A 8 14.52 1.87 4.71
C LYS A 8 15.59 0.78 4.70
N LYS A 9 15.36 -0.32 3.98
CA LYS A 9 16.46 -1.17 3.51
C LYS A 9 16.86 -0.64 2.12
N SER A 10 18.12 -0.76 1.70
CA SER A 10 18.63 -0.15 0.45
C SER A 10 17.83 -0.48 -0.82
N HIS A 11 16.99 -1.52 -0.77
CA HIS A 11 16.20 -2.07 -1.87
C HIS A 11 14.68 -2.06 -1.59
N LEU A 12 14.24 -1.43 -0.50
CA LEU A 12 12.83 -1.42 -0.08
C LEU A 12 12.48 -0.11 0.62
N TRP A 13 11.47 0.57 0.07
CA TRP A 13 10.72 1.60 0.78
C TRP A 13 9.31 1.08 1.06
N ARG A 14 8.78 1.26 2.27
CA ARG A 14 7.45 0.77 2.67
C ARG A 14 6.80 1.73 3.65
N LYS A 15 5.50 1.92 3.49
CA LYS A 15 4.64 2.66 4.43
C LYS A 15 3.34 1.90 4.68
N ILE A 16 3.05 1.66 5.95
CA ILE A 16 1.75 1.16 6.40
C ILE A 16 0.78 2.34 6.43
N ILE A 17 -0.29 2.27 5.64
CA ILE A 17 -1.34 3.30 5.59
C ILE A 17 -2.30 3.11 6.75
N TRP A 18 -2.65 1.86 7.02
CA TRP A 18 -3.59 1.50 8.07
C TRP A 18 -3.29 0.08 8.55
N HIS A 19 -3.51 -0.16 9.83
CA HIS A 19 -3.55 -1.51 10.39
C HIS A 19 -4.58 -1.57 11.51
N THR A 20 -5.12 -2.74 11.76
CA THR A 20 -5.97 -2.97 12.94
C THR A 20 -5.10 -2.92 14.19
N ASP A 21 -5.58 -2.26 15.24
CA ASP A 21 -4.90 -2.24 16.53
C ASP A 21 -5.02 -3.62 17.20
N PRO A 22 -3.90 -4.31 17.46
CA PRO A 22 -3.93 -5.62 18.12
C PRO A 22 -4.42 -5.56 19.57
N ASP A 23 -4.34 -4.40 20.25
CA ASP A 23 -4.85 -4.24 21.61
C ASP A 23 -6.39 -4.13 21.63
N GLU A 24 -7.00 -3.53 20.60
CA GLU A 24 -8.46 -3.46 20.45
C GLU A 24 -9.07 -4.76 19.91
N HIS A 25 -8.31 -5.51 19.12
CA HIS A 25 -8.76 -6.76 18.49
C HIS A 25 -7.74 -7.90 18.64
N PRO A 26 -7.49 -8.39 19.88
CA PRO A 26 -6.44 -9.37 20.16
C PRO A 26 -6.65 -10.75 19.53
N LEU A 27 -7.89 -11.06 19.13
CA LEU A 27 -8.27 -12.29 18.42
C LEU A 27 -8.89 -12.01 17.05
N GLY A 28 -8.83 -10.75 16.59
CA GLY A 28 -9.41 -10.34 15.32
C GLY A 28 -8.51 -10.69 14.12
N PRO A 29 -9.07 -10.80 12.91
CA PRO A 29 -8.28 -10.88 11.70
C PRO A 29 -7.33 -9.68 11.60
N TYR A 30 -6.04 -9.95 11.38
CA TYR A 30 -5.04 -8.91 11.13
C TYR A 30 -5.33 -8.28 9.77
N HIS A 31 -6.00 -7.13 9.78
CA HIS A 31 -6.21 -6.32 8.60
C HIS A 31 -5.19 -5.20 8.55
N TRP A 32 -4.62 -4.99 7.36
CA TRP A 32 -3.71 -3.89 7.11
C TRP A 32 -3.74 -3.47 5.65
N VAL A 33 -3.35 -2.22 5.44
CA VAL A 33 -3.16 -1.65 4.14
C VAL A 33 -1.79 -1.01 4.11
N GLU A 34 -1.00 -1.36 3.12
CA GLU A 34 0.34 -0.81 2.94
C GLU A 34 0.66 -0.59 1.47
N ILE A 35 1.63 0.30 1.26
CA ILE A 35 2.23 0.55 -0.03
C ILE A 35 3.73 0.44 0.12
N TYR A 36 4.37 -0.21 -0.85
CA TYR A 36 5.81 -0.35 -0.85
C TYR A 36 6.38 -0.33 -2.26
N CYS A 37 7.64 0.07 -2.34
CA CYS A 37 8.47 -0.02 -3.52
C CYS A 37 9.63 -0.97 -3.21
N CYS A 38 9.73 -2.07 -3.95
CA CYS A 38 10.84 -3.03 -3.82
C CYS A 38 11.66 -3.10 -5.11
N GLU A 39 12.95 -3.42 -4.97
CA GLU A 39 13.76 -3.86 -6.10
C GLU A 39 13.39 -5.28 -6.51
N GLU A 40 13.19 -5.47 -7.80
CA GLU A 40 12.93 -6.73 -8.47
C GLU A 40 14.07 -7.04 -9.46
N SER A 41 14.13 -8.30 -9.91
CA SER A 41 15.20 -8.75 -10.82
C SER A 41 15.33 -7.92 -12.11
N ASN A 42 14.25 -7.25 -12.54
CA ASN A 42 14.19 -6.45 -13.76
C ASN A 42 13.99 -4.93 -13.55
N GLY A 43 13.90 -4.45 -12.30
CA GLY A 43 13.49 -3.06 -12.06
C GLY A 43 13.01 -2.80 -10.64
N TYR A 44 12.12 -1.82 -10.49
CA TYR A 44 11.47 -1.48 -9.23
C TYR A 44 9.96 -1.60 -9.37
N ALA A 45 9.31 -2.26 -8.42
CA ALA A 45 7.86 -2.47 -8.43
C ALA A 45 7.21 -1.71 -7.29
N VAL A 46 6.13 -0.99 -7.60
CA VAL A 46 5.29 -0.29 -6.63
C VAL A 46 4.04 -1.12 -6.39
N TRP A 47 3.93 -1.64 -5.18
CA TRP A 47 2.87 -2.54 -4.74
C TRP A 47 1.92 -1.87 -3.77
N TYR A 48 0.65 -2.18 -3.91
CA TYR A 48 -0.41 -1.85 -2.98
C TYR A 48 -0.98 -3.14 -2.39
N VAL A 49 -0.79 -3.35 -1.09
CA VAL A 49 -1.34 -4.50 -0.37
C VAL A 49 -2.59 -4.04 0.35
N ARG A 50 -3.70 -4.68 0.00
CA ARG A 50 -5.00 -4.42 0.60
C ARG A 50 -5.49 -5.65 1.31
N LYS A 51 -5.50 -5.61 2.64
CA LYS A 51 -6.12 -6.65 3.47
C LYS A 51 -7.10 -5.98 4.41
N LEU A 52 -8.29 -5.70 3.90
CA LEU A 52 -9.41 -5.17 4.68
C LEU A 52 -10.46 -6.24 4.92
N ALA A 53 -11.27 -6.03 5.96
CA ALA A 53 -12.45 -6.85 6.19
C ALA A 53 -13.41 -6.71 5.00
N ARG A 54 -14.19 -7.76 4.72
CA ARG A 54 -15.14 -7.77 3.59
C ARG A 54 -16.19 -6.66 3.68
N ASP A 55 -16.53 -6.27 4.90
CA ASP A 55 -17.51 -5.27 5.30
C ASP A 55 -16.88 -3.92 5.68
N ASP A 56 -15.56 -3.75 5.49
CA ASP A 56 -14.87 -2.50 5.80
C ASP A 56 -15.27 -1.38 4.81
N THR A 57 -15.67 -0.22 5.35
CA THR A 57 -16.17 0.93 4.57
C THR A 57 -15.08 1.93 4.15
N ARG A 58 -13.82 1.69 4.54
CA ARG A 58 -12.70 2.60 4.25
C ARG A 58 -12.36 2.64 2.77
N GLY A 59 -12.47 1.51 2.07
CA GLY A 59 -12.16 1.39 0.64
C GLY A 59 -13.35 1.52 -0.32
N VAL A 60 -13.09 1.26 -1.59
CA VAL A 60 -14.12 1.21 -2.65
C VAL A 60 -14.87 -0.12 -2.56
N PRO A 61 -16.23 -0.11 -2.55
CA PRO A 61 -17.02 -1.34 -2.54
C PRO A 61 -16.71 -2.23 -3.73
N GLY A 62 -16.51 -3.53 -3.47
CA GLY A 62 -16.21 -4.52 -4.51
C GLY A 62 -14.72 -4.71 -4.81
N THR A 63 -13.84 -3.85 -4.29
CA THR A 63 -12.39 -4.10 -4.37
C THR A 63 -12.01 -5.27 -3.47
N GLU A 64 -11.36 -6.28 -4.05
CA GLU A 64 -10.94 -7.47 -3.32
C GLU A 64 -9.69 -7.21 -2.48
N SER A 65 -9.51 -7.98 -1.41
CA SER A 65 -8.26 -7.98 -0.66
C SER A 65 -7.21 -8.80 -1.43
N ALA A 66 -6.15 -8.14 -1.89
CA ALA A 66 -5.07 -8.70 -2.70
C ALA A 66 -3.86 -7.77 -2.72
N ASP A 67 -2.80 -8.25 -3.38
CA ASP A 67 -1.61 -7.46 -3.67
C ASP A 67 -1.71 -6.97 -5.13
N TYR A 68 -1.71 -5.65 -5.30
CA TYR A 68 -1.88 -4.99 -6.59
C TYR A 68 -0.56 -4.38 -7.04
N LEU A 69 -0.08 -4.78 -8.22
CA LEU A 69 1.05 -4.13 -8.87
C LEU A 69 0.57 -2.85 -9.54
N LEU A 70 0.84 -1.69 -8.92
CA LEU A 70 0.40 -0.40 -9.43
C LEU A 70 1.25 0.08 -10.60
N ASN A 71 2.58 -0.03 -10.47
CA ASN A 71 3.53 0.44 -11.46
C ASN A 71 4.82 -0.38 -11.42
N PHE A 72 5.47 -0.52 -12.57
CA PHE A 72 6.81 -1.09 -12.70
C PHE A 72 7.74 -0.08 -13.39
N TYR A 73 8.94 0.07 -12.83
CA TYR A 73 9.96 1.02 -13.27
C TYR A 73 11.22 0.27 -13.67
N SER A 74 11.98 0.82 -14.63
CA SER A 74 13.27 0.26 -15.02
C SER A 74 14.30 0.38 -13.88
N LYS A 75 15.38 -0.40 -13.94
CA LYS A 75 16.46 -0.38 -12.94
C LYS A 75 17.13 0.98 -12.76
N THR A 76 17.06 1.85 -13.75
CA THR A 76 17.65 3.20 -13.70
C THR A 76 16.72 4.24 -13.08
N SER A 77 15.43 3.91 -12.90
CA SER A 77 14.38 4.80 -12.43
C SER A 77 13.97 4.52 -10.99
N ARG A 78 14.96 4.23 -10.12
CA ARG A 78 14.72 3.96 -8.69
C ARG A 78 14.01 5.12 -8.01
N ASP A 79 14.53 6.33 -8.21
CA ASP A 79 14.06 7.50 -7.48
C ASP A 79 12.63 7.86 -7.92
N ASP A 80 12.29 7.68 -9.20
CA ASP A 80 10.92 7.80 -9.73
C ASP A 80 9.94 6.79 -9.08
N ALA A 81 10.39 5.54 -8.89
CA ALA A 81 9.58 4.49 -8.28
C ALA A 81 9.30 4.79 -6.80
N ILE A 82 10.31 5.25 -6.07
CA ILE A 82 10.18 5.64 -4.67
C ILE A 82 9.30 6.90 -4.56
N GLU A 83 9.53 7.91 -5.39
CA GLU A 83 8.71 9.12 -5.42
C GLU A 83 7.24 8.78 -5.67
N ARG A 84 6.95 7.93 -6.65
CA ARG A 84 5.58 7.46 -6.91
C ARG A 84 4.97 6.80 -5.68
N ALA A 85 5.67 5.87 -5.04
CA ALA A 85 5.17 5.17 -3.87
C ALA A 85 4.91 6.15 -2.70
N VAL A 86 5.81 7.11 -2.48
CA VAL A 86 5.69 8.15 -1.45
C VAL A 86 4.49 9.06 -1.73
N LEU A 87 4.32 9.53 -2.97
CA LEU A 87 3.21 10.40 -3.35
C LEU A 87 1.86 9.69 -3.16
N LEU A 88 1.75 8.44 -3.61
CA LEU A 88 0.56 7.63 -3.43
C LEU A 88 0.24 7.40 -1.94
N ALA A 89 1.25 7.18 -1.12
CA ALA A 89 1.07 6.96 0.30
C ALA A 89 0.69 8.22 1.11
N ASN A 90 0.77 9.41 0.49
CA ASN A 90 0.50 10.70 1.11
C ASN A 90 -0.47 11.55 0.27
N CYS A 91 -1.22 10.93 -0.65
CA CYS A 91 -2.09 11.64 -1.59
C CYS A 91 -3.30 12.32 -0.91
N ALA A 92 -3.63 11.94 0.32
CA ALA A 92 -4.78 12.45 1.05
C ALA A 92 -4.48 12.58 2.57
N PRO A 93 -5.23 13.45 3.29
CA PRO A 93 -5.00 13.73 4.71
C PRO A 93 -5.43 12.60 5.66
N THR A 94 -6.28 11.66 5.20
CA THR A 94 -6.81 10.57 6.03
C THR A 94 -6.50 9.22 5.41
N ALA A 95 -6.26 8.19 6.24
CA ALA A 95 -5.98 6.84 5.77
C ALA A 95 -7.09 6.30 4.85
N ASP A 96 -8.36 6.52 5.21
CA ASP A 96 -9.51 6.08 4.44
C ASP A 96 -9.53 6.68 3.03
N GLN A 97 -9.20 7.97 2.89
CA GLN A 97 -9.09 8.60 1.58
C GLN A 97 -7.92 8.04 0.78
N VAL A 98 -6.75 7.83 1.42
CA VAL A 98 -5.60 7.19 0.76
C VAL A 98 -5.99 5.79 0.25
N ILE A 99 -6.69 5.00 1.05
CA ILE A 99 -7.19 3.67 0.66
C ILE A 99 -8.11 3.75 -0.56
N ARG A 100 -9.03 4.73 -0.62
CA ARG A 100 -9.94 4.90 -1.77
C ARG A 100 -9.21 5.28 -3.07
N GLU A 101 -8.22 6.16 -2.98
CA GLU A 101 -7.40 6.53 -4.13
C GLU A 101 -6.58 5.32 -4.60
N LEU A 102 -5.99 4.55 -3.68
CA LEU A 102 -5.26 3.33 -4.00
C LEU A 102 -6.17 2.25 -4.59
N ASP A 103 -7.40 2.08 -4.08
CA ASP A 103 -8.40 1.16 -4.63
C ASP A 103 -8.82 1.56 -6.06
N THR A 104 -8.90 2.87 -6.35
CA THR A 104 -9.21 3.38 -7.69
C THR A 104 -8.08 3.06 -8.68
N LEU A 105 -6.83 3.14 -8.23
CA LEU A 105 -5.67 2.71 -9.01
C LEU A 105 -5.63 1.19 -9.17
N ALA A 106 -5.98 0.46 -8.11
CA ALA A 106 -6.04 -1.01 -8.10
C ALA A 106 -7.04 -1.57 -9.13
N ALA A 107 -8.13 -0.85 -9.41
CA ALA A 107 -9.10 -1.23 -10.44
C ALA A 107 -8.48 -1.33 -11.86
N ASN A 108 -7.39 -0.61 -12.12
CA ASN A 108 -6.64 -0.66 -13.39
C ASN A 108 -5.31 -1.41 -13.26
N ALA A 109 -5.01 -1.93 -12.07
CA ALA A 109 -3.74 -2.58 -11.77
C ALA A 109 -3.78 -4.08 -12.08
N GLN A 110 -2.60 -4.69 -12.15
CA GLN A 110 -2.50 -6.14 -12.19
C GLN A 110 -2.65 -6.71 -10.78
N LYS A 111 -3.73 -7.47 -10.56
CA LYS A 111 -3.93 -8.27 -9.35
C LYS A 111 -3.03 -9.51 -9.41
N VAL A 112 -2.29 -9.78 -8.34
CA VAL A 112 -1.43 -10.96 -8.20
C VAL A 112 -1.91 -11.86 -7.06
#